data_AF-A0A954EYP6-F1
#
_entry.id   AF-A0A954EYP6-F1
#
_cell.length_a   1.000
_cell.length_b   1.000
_cell.length_c   1.000
_cell.angle_alpha   90.00
_cell.angle_beta   90.00
_cell.angle_gamma   90.00
#
_symmetry.space_group_name_H-M   'P 1'
#
loop_
_entity.id
_entity.type
_entity.pdbx_description
1 polymer ?
#
loop_
_entity_poly.entity_id
_entity_poly.type
_entity_poly.pdbx_seq_one_letter_code
_entity_poly.pdbx_strand_id
1 'polypeptide(L)'
;MHILGTVFAWLAAVVTIVAIVLTTMLLDVRTKWLDQVVQKQEQVEKSIADLDSAEIQVRQLEEELQRATLYWGDVWTAPDSQGPVPGSPGLISVNVGTSKGFSQDAEALGKDIKNATYFVFNTNNAGESQYLGEFRVDDLTAGQAGMRLARRPYAGEVETWAPGNYRIRDLMPGNWMATTANLEGEWLIANTKKRSQELQLDILNKEIQASQRALDQRLAELNGDA
;
A
#
# COMPACT_ATOMS: atom_id res chain seq x y z
N MET A 1 21.26 -73.35 -73.65
CA MET A 1 20.91 -72.31 -72.66
C MET A 1 19.42 -72.41 -72.38
N HIS A 2 19.03 -72.70 -71.13
CA HIS A 2 17.61 -72.89 -70.79
C HIS A 2 16.90 -71.53 -70.79
N ILE A 3 15.92 -71.37 -71.68
CA ILE A 3 15.06 -70.18 -71.80
C ILE A 3 14.46 -69.78 -70.44
N LEU A 4 14.10 -70.78 -69.63
CA LEU A 4 13.63 -70.60 -68.25
C LEU A 4 14.64 -69.85 -67.35
N GLY A 5 15.93 -70.18 -67.44
CA GLY A 5 16.96 -69.50 -66.64
C GLY A 5 17.12 -68.02 -66.99
N THR A 6 17.02 -67.68 -68.27
CA THR A 6 17.06 -66.27 -68.73
C THR A 6 15.84 -65.48 -68.26
N VAL A 7 14.65 -66.09 -68.26
CA VAL A 7 13.42 -65.47 -67.76
C VAL A 7 13.49 -65.23 -66.25
N PHE A 8 13.97 -66.20 -65.47
CA PHE A 8 14.17 -66.04 -64.03
C PHE A 8 15.22 -64.98 -63.68
N ALA A 9 16.32 -64.90 -64.43
CA ALA A 9 17.34 -63.87 -64.24
C ALA A 9 16.78 -62.47 -64.49
N TRP A 10 15.96 -62.28 -65.53
CA TRP A 10 15.30 -61.00 -65.81
C TRP A 10 14.30 -60.62 -64.72
N LEU A 11 13.52 -61.57 -64.22
CA LEU A 11 12.55 -61.31 -63.15
C LEU A 11 13.27 -60.93 -61.84
N ALA A 12 14.35 -61.61 -61.49
CA ALA A 12 15.19 -61.28 -60.34
C ALA A 12 15.81 -59.88 -60.45
N ALA A 13 16.24 -59.48 -61.66
CA ALA A 13 16.76 -58.13 -61.91
C ALA A 13 15.68 -57.05 -61.68
N VAL A 14 14.45 -57.26 -62.17
CA VAL A 14 13.33 -56.32 -61.97
C VAL A 14 12.97 -56.21 -60.48
N VAL A 15 12.87 -57.34 -59.77
CA VAL A 15 12.59 -57.35 -58.32
C VAL A 15 13.67 -56.61 -57.55
N THR A 16 14.95 -56.76 -57.93
CA THR A 16 16.06 -56.06 -57.29
C THR A 16 15.96 -54.54 -57.48
N ILE A 17 15.62 -54.08 -58.69
CA ILE A 17 15.42 -52.64 -58.97
C ILE A 17 14.25 -52.08 -58.13
N VAL A 18 13.12 -52.80 -58.08
CA VAL A 18 11.95 -52.39 -57.28
C VAL A 18 12.28 -52.35 -55.79
N ALA A 19 13.03 -53.34 -55.28
CA ALA A 19 13.47 -53.37 -53.89
C ALA A 19 14.38 -52.17 -53.55
N ILE A 20 15.28 -51.78 -54.45
CA ILE A 20 16.13 -50.60 -54.28
C ILE A 20 15.27 -49.33 -54.20
N VAL A 21 14.31 -49.14 -55.12
CA VAL A 21 13.43 -47.95 -55.12
C VAL A 21 12.60 -47.87 -53.83
N LEU A 22 11.98 -48.98 -53.41
CA LEU A 22 11.22 -49.03 -52.17
C LEU A 22 12.09 -48.75 -50.94
N THR A 23 13.33 -49.25 -50.93
CA THR A 23 14.29 -48.97 -49.86
C THR A 23 14.63 -47.48 -49.82
N THR A 24 14.86 -46.85 -50.96
CA THR A 24 15.11 -45.39 -51.05
C THR A 24 13.91 -44.59 -50.54
N MET A 25 12.68 -44.91 -50.97
CA MET A 25 11.48 -44.22 -50.48
C MET A 25 11.28 -44.40 -48.97
N LEU A 26 11.60 -45.58 -48.44
CA LEU A 26 11.54 -45.85 -47.01
C LEU A 26 12.58 -45.02 -46.24
N LEU A 27 13.80 -44.86 -46.79
CA LEU A 27 14.82 -43.98 -46.22
C LEU A 27 14.41 -42.51 -46.25
N ASP A 28 13.78 -42.04 -47.33
CA ASP A 28 13.25 -40.66 -47.43
C ASP A 28 12.15 -40.40 -46.40
N VAL A 29 11.22 -41.35 -46.22
CA VAL A 29 10.16 -41.26 -45.20
C VAL A 29 10.78 -41.23 -43.81
N ARG A 30 11.75 -42.11 -43.53
CA ARG A 30 12.48 -42.11 -42.24
C ARG A 30 13.15 -40.76 -41.99
N THR A 31 13.78 -40.18 -42.99
CA THR A 31 14.46 -38.88 -42.88
C THR A 31 13.46 -37.76 -42.57
N LYS A 32 12.32 -37.71 -43.29
CA LYS A 32 11.26 -36.74 -43.00
C LYS A 32 10.68 -36.88 -41.60
N TRP A 33 10.48 -38.11 -41.12
CA TRP A 33 10.03 -38.35 -39.74
C TRP A 33 11.07 -37.89 -38.72
N LEU A 34 12.36 -38.13 -38.97
CA LEU A 34 13.43 -37.63 -38.12
C LEU A 34 13.46 -36.10 -38.09
N ASP A 35 13.34 -35.43 -39.24
CA ASP A 35 13.30 -33.97 -39.32
C ASP A 35 12.09 -33.41 -38.57
N GLN A 36 10.91 -34.03 -38.70
CA GLN A 36 9.72 -33.64 -37.96
C GLN A 36 9.90 -33.82 -36.44
N VAL A 37 10.54 -34.90 -36.00
CA VAL A 37 10.83 -35.13 -34.58
C VAL A 37 11.80 -34.07 -34.05
N VAL A 38 12.85 -33.73 -34.80
CA VAL A 38 13.81 -32.68 -34.42
C VAL A 38 13.11 -31.32 -34.32
N GLN A 39 12.32 -30.94 -35.33
CA GLN A 39 11.54 -29.69 -35.30
C GLN A 39 10.57 -29.65 -34.12
N LYS A 40 9.95 -30.77 -33.77
CA LYS A 40 9.06 -30.86 -32.61
C LYS A 40 9.82 -30.78 -31.29
N GLN A 41 11.02 -31.35 -31.20
CA GLN A 41 11.90 -31.21 -30.04
C GLN A 41 12.31 -29.75 -29.84
N GLU A 42 12.77 -29.06 -30.89
CA GLU A 42 13.10 -27.63 -30.85
C GLU A 42 11.88 -26.78 -30.46
N GLN A 43 10.70 -27.11 -30.99
CA GLN A 43 9.45 -26.42 -30.64
C GLN A 43 9.10 -26.61 -29.16
N VAL A 44 9.27 -27.82 -28.61
CA VAL A 44 9.04 -28.11 -27.18
C VAL A 44 10.04 -27.39 -26.31
N GLU A 45 11.33 -27.42 -26.63
CA GLU A 45 12.37 -26.70 -25.88
C GLU A 45 12.09 -25.19 -25.86
N LYS A 46 11.71 -24.62 -27.01
CA LYS A 46 11.32 -23.21 -27.08
C LYS A 46 10.07 -22.91 -26.25
N SER A 47 9.03 -23.74 -26.31
CA SER A 47 7.83 -23.56 -25.50
C SER A 47 8.10 -23.69 -24.00
N ILE A 48 9.04 -24.55 -23.58
CA ILE A 48 9.47 -24.63 -22.18
C ILE A 48 10.18 -23.35 -21.75
N ALA A 49 11.09 -22.83 -22.57
CA ALA A 49 11.79 -21.58 -22.28
C ALA A 49 10.83 -20.37 -22.24
N ASP A 50 9.88 -20.31 -23.17
CA ASP A 50 8.85 -19.28 -23.20
C ASP A 50 7.96 -19.36 -21.95
N LEU A 51 7.58 -20.57 -21.51
CA LEU A 51 6.80 -20.80 -20.28
C LEU A 51 7.55 -20.33 -19.02
N ASP A 52 8.83 -20.69 -18.87
CA ASP A 52 9.64 -20.27 -17.73
C ASP A 52 9.78 -18.73 -17.69
N SER A 53 10.01 -18.12 -18.86
CA SER A 53 10.09 -16.66 -18.97
C SER A 53 8.75 -15.97 -18.65
N ALA A 54 7.62 -16.59 -19.00
CA ALA A 54 6.29 -16.08 -18.71
C ALA A 54 5.95 -16.24 -17.23
N GLU A 55 6.32 -17.35 -16.59
CA GLU A 55 6.15 -17.57 -15.15
C GLU A 55 6.94 -16.55 -14.34
N ILE A 56 8.18 -16.24 -14.76
CA ILE A 56 8.98 -15.17 -14.14
C ILE A 56 8.31 -13.80 -14.29
N GLN A 57 7.76 -13.49 -15.46
CA GLN A 57 7.06 -12.21 -15.70
C GLN A 57 5.78 -12.11 -14.87
N VAL A 58 4.99 -13.17 -14.78
CA VAL A 58 3.79 -13.21 -13.93
C VAL A 58 4.18 -13.01 -12.47
N ARG A 59 5.20 -13.72 -11.97
CA ARG A 59 5.69 -13.54 -10.59
C ARG A 59 6.17 -12.11 -10.34
N GLN A 60 6.91 -11.50 -11.27
CA GLN A 60 7.34 -10.11 -11.13
C GLN A 60 6.17 -9.13 -11.10
N LEU A 61 5.18 -9.32 -11.97
CA LEU A 61 3.97 -8.50 -12.00
C LEU A 61 3.11 -8.73 -10.74
N GLU A 62 3.02 -9.95 -10.24
CA GLU A 62 2.35 -10.26 -8.98
C GLU A 62 3.09 -9.63 -7.80
N GLU A 63 4.41 -9.64 -7.76
CA GLU A 63 5.19 -8.93 -6.73
C GLU A 63 5.09 -7.41 -6.86
N GLU A 64 5.03 -6.86 -8.07
CA GLU A 64 4.79 -5.43 -8.31
C GLU A 64 3.37 -5.02 -7.92
N LEU A 65 2.38 -5.84 -8.27
CA LEU A 65 0.99 -5.68 -7.86
C LEU A 65 0.89 -5.81 -6.34
N GLN A 66 1.46 -6.84 -5.74
CA GLN A 66 1.52 -6.99 -4.28
C GLN A 66 2.24 -5.83 -3.63
N ARG A 67 3.37 -5.34 -4.17
CA ARG A 67 3.99 -4.10 -3.67
C ARG A 67 3.01 -2.94 -3.77
N ALA A 68 2.43 -2.68 -4.94
CA ALA A 68 1.52 -1.57 -5.17
C ALA A 68 0.22 -1.64 -4.34
N THR A 69 -0.33 -2.84 -4.13
CA THR A 69 -1.59 -3.11 -3.44
C THR A 69 -1.39 -3.26 -1.93
N LEU A 70 -0.34 -3.93 -1.47
CA LEU A 70 -0.07 -4.14 -0.03
C LEU A 70 0.60 -2.93 0.64
N TYR A 71 1.15 -1.95 -0.08
CA TYR A 71 1.75 -0.77 0.55
C TYR A 71 0.76 0.04 1.40
N TRP A 72 -0.52 0.00 1.03
CA TRP A 72 -1.56 0.78 1.70
C TRP A 72 -2.57 -0.06 2.47
N GLY A 73 -2.32 -1.38 2.54
CA GLY A 73 -3.17 -2.40 3.15
C GLY A 73 -4.65 -2.29 2.75
N ASP A 74 -5.51 -2.77 3.63
CA ASP A 74 -6.95 -2.74 3.43
C ASP A 74 -7.51 -1.32 3.54
N VAL A 75 -8.49 -1.03 2.68
CA VAL A 75 -9.10 0.29 2.59
C VAL A 75 -10.59 0.17 2.84
N TRP A 76 -11.05 0.85 3.87
CA TRP A 76 -12.46 0.97 4.18
C TRP A 76 -12.94 2.39 3.89
N THR A 77 -14.01 2.49 3.11
CA THR A 77 -14.70 3.76 2.88
C THR A 77 -15.90 3.83 3.82
N ALA A 78 -15.91 4.87 4.66
CA ALA A 78 -16.93 5.13 5.67
C ALA A 78 -17.71 6.40 5.27
N PRO A 79 -18.76 6.27 4.44
CA PRO A 79 -19.57 7.40 4.02
C PRO A 79 -20.43 7.93 5.17
N ASP A 80 -20.77 9.22 5.15
CA ASP A 80 -21.61 9.85 6.19
C ASP A 80 -21.06 9.68 7.62
N SER A 81 -19.73 9.65 7.75
CA SER A 81 -19.06 9.59 9.04
C SER A 81 -19.24 10.91 9.79
N GLN A 82 -19.46 10.79 11.09
CA GLN A 82 -19.54 11.95 11.97
C GLN A 82 -18.13 12.34 12.38
N GLY A 83 -17.88 13.64 12.39
CA GLY A 83 -16.62 14.20 12.89
C GLY A 83 -16.47 14.02 14.40
N PRO A 84 -15.89 14.98 15.11
CA PRO A 84 -15.60 14.81 16.52
C PRO A 84 -16.88 14.69 17.34
N VAL A 85 -16.93 13.66 18.18
CA VAL A 85 -18.07 13.42 19.07
C VAL A 85 -18.10 14.49 20.17
N PRO A 86 -19.22 15.21 20.36
CA PRO A 86 -19.32 16.25 21.39
C PRO A 86 -18.97 15.71 22.77
N GLY A 87 -18.09 16.42 23.49
CA GLY A 87 -17.66 16.05 24.84
C GLY A 87 -16.58 14.96 24.92
N SER A 88 -16.15 14.40 23.78
CA SER A 88 -15.06 13.40 23.72
C SER A 88 -13.99 13.84 22.72
N PRO A 89 -13.06 14.74 23.12
CA PRO A 89 -12.02 15.22 22.22
C PRO A 89 -11.16 14.05 21.71
N GLY A 90 -10.98 13.98 20.39
CA GLY A 90 -10.21 12.92 19.74
C GLY A 90 -11.03 11.68 19.38
N LEU A 91 -12.32 11.61 19.71
CA LEU A 91 -13.20 10.52 19.29
C LEU A 91 -13.96 10.93 18.02
N ILE A 92 -13.90 10.08 16.99
CA ILE A 92 -14.69 10.20 15.76
C ILE A 92 -15.57 8.96 15.60
N SER A 93 -16.64 9.12 14.83
CA SER A 93 -17.59 8.03 14.57
C SER A 93 -17.63 7.73 13.08
N VAL A 94 -17.08 6.58 12.69
CA VAL A 94 -17.03 6.16 11.29
C VAL A 94 -18.13 5.18 10.99
N ASN A 95 -18.84 5.39 9.88
CA ASN A 95 -19.92 4.51 9.42
C ASN A 95 -19.38 3.25 8.71
N VAL A 96 -18.43 2.58 9.35
CA VAL A 96 -17.88 1.31 8.93
C VAL A 96 -17.74 0.42 10.16
N GLY A 97 -18.25 -0.80 10.06
CA GLY A 97 -18.26 -1.77 11.15
C GLY A 97 -18.07 -3.18 10.63
N THR A 98 -18.26 -4.18 11.49
CA THR A 98 -17.98 -5.58 11.13
C THR A 98 -18.82 -6.08 9.96
N SER A 99 -20.03 -5.56 9.73
CA SER A 99 -20.87 -5.95 8.58
C SER A 99 -20.26 -5.55 7.22
N LYS A 100 -19.35 -4.57 7.20
CA LYS A 100 -18.65 -4.07 6.01
C LYS A 100 -17.21 -4.61 5.90
N GLY A 101 -16.87 -5.65 6.64
CA GLY A 101 -15.52 -6.23 6.63
C GLY A 101 -14.49 -5.44 7.44
N PHE A 102 -14.90 -4.44 8.22
CA PHE A 102 -13.95 -3.67 9.04
C PHE A 102 -13.35 -4.55 10.13
N SER A 103 -12.02 -4.66 10.15
CA SER A 103 -11.25 -5.38 11.17
C SER A 103 -11.53 -6.89 11.30
N GLN A 104 -12.23 -7.50 10.32
CA GLN A 104 -12.51 -8.94 10.35
C GLN A 104 -11.24 -9.79 10.30
N ASP A 105 -10.25 -9.37 9.51
CA ASP A 105 -8.98 -10.08 9.39
C ASP A 105 -8.12 -9.95 10.65
N ALA A 106 -8.20 -8.82 11.34
CA ALA A 106 -7.56 -8.63 12.64
C ALA A 106 -8.17 -9.57 13.70
N GLU A 107 -9.49 -9.71 13.71
CA GLU A 107 -10.21 -10.65 14.58
C GLU A 107 -9.83 -12.11 14.28
N ALA A 108 -9.83 -12.51 13.00
CA ALA A 108 -9.48 -13.85 12.57
C ALA A 108 -8.03 -14.24 12.91
N LEU A 109 -7.12 -13.27 12.93
CA LEU A 109 -5.72 -13.43 13.32
C LEU A 109 -5.50 -13.33 14.84
N GLY A 110 -6.55 -13.18 15.64
CA GLY A 110 -6.46 -13.03 17.09
C GLY A 110 -5.75 -11.76 17.55
N LYS A 111 -5.68 -10.73 16.70
CA LYS A 111 -5.11 -9.42 17.06
C LYS A 111 -6.12 -8.66 17.91
N ASP A 112 -5.62 -7.94 18.92
CA ASP A 112 -6.44 -7.05 19.71
C ASP A 112 -6.83 -5.81 18.88
N ILE A 113 -8.07 -5.82 18.38
CA ILE A 113 -8.65 -4.76 17.55
C ILE A 113 -8.61 -3.39 18.26
N LYS A 114 -8.74 -3.36 19.60
CA LYS A 114 -8.73 -2.12 20.36
C LYS A 114 -7.36 -1.45 20.39
N ASN A 115 -6.30 -2.25 20.21
CA ASN A 115 -4.93 -1.77 20.16
C ASN A 115 -4.40 -1.62 18.72
N ALA A 116 -5.16 -2.04 17.71
CA ALA A 116 -4.81 -1.84 16.32
C ALA A 116 -4.88 -0.35 15.95
N THR A 117 -3.83 0.13 15.29
CA THR A 117 -3.75 1.49 14.75
C THR A 117 -4.26 1.49 13.32
N TYR A 118 -5.11 2.47 13.02
CA TYR A 118 -5.64 2.73 11.69
C TYR A 118 -5.36 4.19 11.31
N PHE A 119 -5.13 4.42 10.03
CA PHE A 119 -4.86 5.73 9.46
C PHE A 119 -6.13 6.28 8.84
N VAL A 120 -6.60 7.42 9.35
CA VAL A 120 -7.88 8.01 8.93
C VAL A 120 -7.65 9.23 8.05
N PHE A 121 -8.35 9.27 6.93
CA PHE A 121 -8.32 10.37 5.97
C PHE A 121 -9.74 10.90 5.78
N ASN A 122 -9.93 12.22 5.93
CA ASN A 122 -11.16 12.89 5.53
C ASN A 122 -11.13 13.15 4.03
N THR A 123 -12.15 12.71 3.32
CA THR A 123 -12.28 12.92 1.87
C THR A 123 -13.36 13.95 1.63
N ASN A 124 -12.98 15.11 1.09
CA ASN A 124 -13.95 16.15 0.74
C ASN A 124 -14.71 15.79 -0.55
N ASN A 125 -15.78 16.54 -0.86
CA ASN A 125 -16.57 16.33 -2.07
C ASN A 125 -15.80 16.59 -3.38
N ALA A 126 -14.65 17.27 -3.31
CA ALA A 126 -13.75 17.48 -4.45
C ALA A 126 -12.77 16.30 -4.65
N GLY A 127 -12.82 15.28 -3.79
CA GLY A 127 -11.95 14.10 -3.85
C GLY A 127 -10.58 14.29 -3.19
N GLU A 128 -10.31 15.46 -2.63
CA GLU A 128 -9.07 15.69 -1.86
C GLU A 128 -9.16 14.95 -0.53
N SER A 129 -8.04 14.32 -0.15
CA SER A 129 -7.94 13.55 1.09
C SER A 129 -7.04 14.30 2.07
N GLN A 130 -7.58 14.67 3.22
CA GLN A 130 -6.83 15.24 4.34
C GLN A 130 -6.55 14.14 5.36
N TYR A 131 -5.28 13.94 5.70
CA TYR A 131 -4.89 13.03 6.77
C TYR A 131 -5.29 13.60 8.13
N LEU A 132 -6.06 12.84 8.92
CA LEU A 132 -6.50 13.24 10.26
C LEU A 132 -5.57 12.71 11.36
N GLY A 133 -4.91 11.58 11.12
CA GLY A 133 -4.02 10.97 12.10
C GLY A 133 -4.18 9.46 12.24
N GLU A 134 -3.54 8.95 13.29
CA GLU A 134 -3.59 7.57 13.74
C GLU A 134 -4.70 7.40 14.78
N PHE A 135 -5.57 6.43 14.56
CA PHE A 135 -6.72 6.16 15.42
C PHE A 135 -6.74 4.71 15.85
N ARG A 136 -7.23 4.47 17.06
CA ARG A 136 -7.51 3.15 17.61
C ARG A 136 -9.02 2.94 17.70
N VAL A 137 -9.45 1.68 17.62
CA VAL A 137 -10.87 1.35 17.75
C VAL A 137 -11.26 1.39 19.23
N ASP A 138 -12.18 2.30 19.58
CA ASP A 138 -12.72 2.47 20.93
C ASP A 138 -13.96 1.59 21.13
N ASP A 139 -14.86 1.63 20.14
CA ASP A 139 -16.09 0.85 20.08
C ASP A 139 -16.30 0.30 18.66
N LEU A 140 -16.85 -0.90 18.53
CA LEU A 140 -17.07 -1.57 17.26
C LEU A 140 -18.43 -2.26 17.24
N THR A 141 -19.28 -1.83 16.33
CA THR A 141 -20.60 -2.42 16.09
C THR A 141 -20.69 -2.97 14.66
N ALA A 142 -21.82 -3.61 14.32
CA ALA A 142 -22.03 -4.13 12.97
C ALA A 142 -21.97 -3.03 11.90
N GLY A 143 -22.54 -1.84 12.14
CA GLY A 143 -22.65 -0.78 11.13
C GLY A 143 -21.61 0.33 11.25
N GLN A 144 -21.02 0.51 12.43
CA GLN A 144 -20.26 1.71 12.78
C GLN A 144 -19.13 1.38 13.77
N ALA A 145 -18.05 2.14 13.73
CA ALA A 145 -16.97 2.07 14.69
C ALA A 145 -16.71 3.45 15.30
N GLY A 146 -16.54 3.48 16.62
CA GLY A 146 -15.99 4.62 17.34
C GLY A 146 -14.47 4.52 17.31
N MET A 147 -13.79 5.55 16.83
CA MET A 147 -12.34 5.57 16.70
C MET A 147 -11.76 6.73 17.50
N ARG A 148 -10.75 6.46 18.31
CA ARG A 148 -10.09 7.44 19.17
C ARG A 148 -8.68 7.71 18.66
N LEU A 149 -8.32 8.99 18.52
CA LEU A 149 -6.98 9.40 18.13
C LEU A 149 -5.94 8.78 19.10
N ALA A 150 -4.92 8.13 18.54
CA ALA A 150 -3.90 7.43 19.30
C ALA A 150 -3.04 8.39 20.14
N ARG A 151 -2.88 9.63 19.66
CA ARG A 151 -2.28 10.74 20.40
C ARG A 151 -3.34 11.69 20.95
N ARG A 152 -2.93 12.58 21.85
CA ARG A 152 -3.78 13.70 22.28
C ARG A 152 -3.95 14.67 21.10
N PRO A 153 -5.18 15.14 20.81
CA PRO A 153 -5.39 16.16 19.79
C PRO A 153 -4.65 17.46 20.14
N TYR A 154 -4.13 18.14 19.13
CA TYR A 154 -3.55 19.47 19.25
C TYR A 154 -4.65 20.52 19.43
N ALA A 155 -4.27 21.70 19.94
CA ALA A 155 -5.22 22.79 20.12
C ALA A 155 -5.73 23.27 18.74
N GLY A 156 -7.06 23.31 18.56
CA GLY A 156 -7.67 23.72 17.29
C GLY A 156 -7.76 22.62 16.22
N GLU A 157 -7.18 21.43 16.45
CA GLU A 157 -7.15 20.35 15.47
C GLU A 157 -8.53 19.69 15.31
N VAL A 158 -9.23 19.48 16.41
CA VAL A 158 -10.52 18.79 16.42
C VAL A 158 -11.56 19.60 15.65
N GLU A 159 -11.46 20.92 15.71
CA GLU A 159 -12.32 21.87 15.03
C GLU A 159 -12.17 21.83 13.50
N THR A 160 -11.06 21.29 12.97
CA THR A 160 -10.88 21.12 11.52
C THR A 160 -11.47 19.82 10.99
N TRP A 161 -11.93 18.92 11.88
CA TRP A 161 -12.45 17.61 11.48
C TRP A 161 -13.93 17.74 11.04
N ALA A 162 -14.14 18.00 9.75
CA ALA A 162 -15.49 18.08 9.19
C ALA A 162 -16.15 16.69 9.09
N PRO A 163 -17.47 16.55 9.31
CA PRO A 163 -18.20 15.33 8.98
C PRO A 163 -18.18 15.07 7.46
N GLY A 164 -18.25 13.82 7.03
CA GLY A 164 -18.21 13.47 5.62
C GLY A 164 -17.72 12.04 5.33
N ASN A 165 -17.06 11.88 4.18
CA ASN A 165 -16.58 10.58 3.73
C ASN A 165 -15.19 10.31 4.29
N TYR A 166 -15.05 9.34 5.19
CA TYR A 166 -13.75 8.97 5.71
C TYR A 166 -13.21 7.75 4.98
N ARG A 167 -11.91 7.76 4.72
CA ARG A 167 -11.16 6.61 4.22
C ARG A 167 -10.24 6.15 5.34
N ILE A 168 -10.37 4.89 5.71
CA ILE A 168 -9.61 4.26 6.78
C ILE A 168 -8.69 3.24 6.14
N ARG A 169 -7.45 3.19 6.62
CA ARG A 169 -6.45 2.21 6.22
C ARG A 169 -5.83 1.55 7.44
N ASP A 170 -5.47 0.29 7.33
CA ASP A 170 -4.70 -0.42 8.36
C ASP A 170 -3.19 -0.16 8.25
N LEU A 171 -2.70 0.14 7.05
CA LEU A 171 -1.29 0.39 6.78
C LEU A 171 -1.06 1.69 6.02
N MET A 172 0.05 2.35 6.35
CA MET A 172 0.59 3.48 5.61
C MET A 172 1.99 3.09 5.10
N PRO A 173 2.35 3.45 3.85
CA PRO A 173 3.67 3.14 3.32
C PRO A 173 4.79 3.71 4.22
N GLY A 174 5.89 2.96 4.39
CA GLY A 174 6.94 3.33 5.35
C GLY A 174 7.60 4.69 5.09
N ASN A 175 7.70 5.11 3.82
CA ASN A 175 8.19 6.45 3.46
C ASN A 175 7.28 7.58 3.94
N TRP A 176 5.96 7.35 3.96
CA TRP A 176 4.99 8.29 4.50
C TRP A 176 5.07 8.37 6.02
N MET A 177 5.22 7.24 6.72
CA MET A 177 5.41 7.24 8.18
C MET A 177 6.62 8.07 8.60
N ALA A 178 7.77 7.89 7.94
CA ALA A 178 8.97 8.66 8.24
C ALA A 178 8.77 10.17 7.98
N THR A 179 8.08 10.51 6.89
CA THR A 179 7.78 11.91 6.53
C THR A 179 6.85 12.56 7.57
N THR A 180 5.76 11.88 7.95
CA THR A 180 4.82 12.36 8.97
C THR A 180 5.52 12.54 10.32
N ALA A 181 6.32 11.58 10.75
CA ALA A 181 7.07 11.66 12.01
C ALA A 181 8.05 12.85 12.03
N ASN A 182 8.74 13.11 10.91
CA ASN A 182 9.63 14.27 10.79
C ASN A 182 8.84 15.59 10.87
N LEU A 183 7.73 15.70 10.15
CA LEU A 183 6.87 16.90 10.18
C LEU A 183 6.28 17.14 11.58
N GLU A 184 5.84 16.10 12.28
CA GLU A 184 5.38 16.21 13.67
C GLU A 184 6.50 16.66 14.61
N GLY A 185 7.72 16.14 14.42
CA GLY A 185 8.90 16.57 15.17
C GLY A 185 9.22 18.05 14.95
N GLU A 186 9.25 18.51 13.69
CA GLU A 186 9.47 19.91 13.35
C GLU A 186 8.38 20.83 13.93
N TRP A 187 7.12 20.41 13.84
CA TRP A 187 5.99 21.14 14.41
C TRP A 187 6.10 21.26 15.94
N LEU A 188 6.47 20.18 16.64
CA LEU A 188 6.67 20.18 18.09
C LEU A 188 7.80 21.12 18.52
N ILE A 189 8.92 21.11 17.80
CA ILE A 189 10.04 22.02 18.03
C ILE A 189 9.60 23.47 17.82
N ALA A 190 8.89 23.76 16.72
CA ALA A 190 8.39 25.10 16.42
C ALA A 190 7.43 25.61 17.52
N ASN A 191 6.52 24.76 17.99
CA ASN A 191 5.59 25.13 19.07
C ASN A 191 6.28 25.33 20.42
N THR A 192 7.27 24.49 20.74
CA THR A 192 8.05 24.65 21.98
C THR A 192 8.80 25.97 21.97
N LYS A 193 9.41 26.32 20.82
CA LYS A 193 10.09 27.61 20.62
C LYS A 193 9.13 28.79 20.76
N LYS A 194 7.96 28.72 20.11
CA LYS A 194 6.91 29.76 20.22
C LYS A 194 6.50 29.97 21.67
N ARG A 195 6.21 28.89 22.41
CA ARG A 195 5.83 28.97 23.83
C ARG A 195 6.93 29.56 24.70
N SER A 196 8.19 29.23 24.44
CA SER A 196 9.33 29.84 25.14
C SER A 196 9.42 31.35 24.88
N GLN A 197 9.17 31.80 23.66
CA GLN A 197 9.16 33.22 23.32
C GLN A 197 8.00 33.96 23.99
N GLU A 198 6.81 33.36 24.03
CA GLU A 198 5.65 33.91 24.73
C GLU A 198 5.92 34.07 26.24
N LEU A 199 6.54 33.08 26.88
CA LEU A 199 6.95 33.17 28.27
C LEU A 199 7.99 34.25 28.51
N GLN A 200 8.97 34.40 27.62
CA GLN A 200 9.98 35.44 27.71
C GLN A 200 9.36 36.85 27.57
N LEU A 201 8.40 37.02 26.65
CA LEU A 201 7.66 38.27 26.50
C LEU A 201 6.83 38.59 27.75
N ASP A 202 6.19 37.60 28.37
CA ASP A 202 5.45 37.78 29.63
C ASP A 202 6.37 38.24 30.78
N ILE A 203 7.56 37.64 30.90
CA ILE A 203 8.55 38.05 31.90
C ILE A 203 9.01 39.49 31.67
N LEU A 204 9.37 39.85 30.44
CA LEU A 204 9.78 41.22 30.10
C LEU A 204 8.67 42.24 30.37
N ASN A 205 7.41 41.89 30.05
CA ASN A 205 6.28 42.76 30.35
C ASN A 205 6.10 42.98 31.85
N LYS A 206 6.30 41.93 32.68
CA LYS A 206 6.26 42.05 34.14
C LYS A 206 7.40 42.91 34.69
N GLU A 207 8.61 42.79 34.14
CA GLU A 207 9.76 43.63 34.51
C GLU A 207 9.55 45.10 34.15
N ILE A 208 9.01 45.38 32.96
CA ILE A 208 8.65 46.73 32.52
C ILE A 208 7.61 47.32 33.47
N GLN A 209 6.55 46.57 33.81
CA GLN A 209 5.53 47.04 34.76
C GLN A 209 6.11 47.29 36.15
N ALA A 210 6.99 46.42 36.66
CA ALA A 210 7.65 46.60 37.94
C ALA A 210 8.56 47.84 37.94
N SER A 211 9.31 48.04 36.85
CA SER A 211 10.19 49.21 36.66
C SER A 211 9.40 50.51 36.58
N GLN A 212 8.24 50.49 35.88
CA GLN A 212 7.34 51.65 35.81
C GLN A 212 6.81 52.00 37.20
N ARG A 213 6.34 51.01 37.97
CA ARG A 213 5.88 51.25 39.37
C ARG A 213 6.99 51.82 40.25
N ALA A 214 8.21 51.31 40.13
CA ALA A 214 9.35 51.82 40.88
C ALA A 214 9.70 53.27 40.49
N LEU A 215 9.63 53.59 39.19
CA LEU A 215 9.84 54.96 38.69
C LEU A 215 8.74 55.91 39.18
N ASP A 216 7.47 55.50 39.11
CA ASP A 216 6.33 56.27 39.60
C ASP A 216 6.46 56.53 41.11
N GLN A 217 6.88 55.53 41.90
CA GLN A 217 7.16 55.67 43.32
C GLN A 217 8.29 56.69 43.58
N ARG A 218 9.39 56.62 42.82
CA ARG A 218 10.50 57.59 42.95
C ARG A 218 10.07 59.00 42.60
N LEU A 219 9.23 59.18 41.59
CA LEU A 219 8.67 60.49 41.23
C LEU A 219 7.75 61.03 42.33
N ALA A 220 6.92 60.18 42.94
CA ALA A 220 6.09 60.56 44.09
C ALA A 220 6.95 60.98 45.30
N GLU A 221 8.02 60.22 45.61
CA GLU A 221 9.00 60.56 46.65
C GLU A 221 9.68 61.93 46.37
N LEU A 222 10.04 62.20 45.11
CA LEU A 222 10.67 63.46 44.69
C LEU A 222 9.73 64.67 44.77
N ASN A 223 8.44 64.48 44.49
CA ASN A 223 7.44 65.55 44.53
C ASN A 223 6.90 65.82 45.95
N GLY A 224 7.27 65.00 46.94
CA GLY A 224 6.81 65.14 48.32
C GLY A 224 5.40 64.60 48.57
N ASP A 225 4.88 63.78 47.65
CA ASP A 225 3.54 63.18 47.70
C ASP A 225 3.54 61.77 48.33
N ALA A 226 4.63 61.37 49.00
CA ALA A 226 4.83 60.05 49.60
C ALA A 226 4.34 59.97 51.05
#